data_AF-A0A379IAF8-F1
#
_entry.id   AF-A0A379IAF8-F1
#
_cell.length_a   1.000
_cell.length_b   1.000
_cell.length_c   1.000
_cell.angle_alpha   90.00
_cell.angle_beta   90.00
_cell.angle_gamma   90.00
#
_symmetry.space_group_name_H-M   'P 1'
#
loop_
_entity.id
_entity.type
_entity.pdbx_description
1 polymer ?
#
loop_
_entity_poly.entity_id
_entity_poly.type
_entity_poly.pdbx_seq_one_letter_code
_entity_poly.pdbx_strand_id
1 'polypeptide(L)'
;MLAHGEQLFSIGAHDYVRSQLNRPATLYRVNPDNTRYECGRIAKNGLFEITDTDNNASKYLYADGNWCRVTLDDNLERYKLLPEMSTPALKDVYIESSGHASWIPMLDLPDIEEVIFYARRSKRLDDTHPLTLDSLSSVPQDKSVYRLIRAYARQIIGFTHPNILSAPVRQRDRMIDTFIWRHGYPYRYLLGVFKGNVEHGSIPVGAPFFDPFQGISSFKCSENGSFNIDAIKQSNDFIPDTRVKSPSEIAVLHEWQQLDRRQTANNLRRGQLNEKMYEFMLKDRGYLVLEGGKYANGQNGLDLVFKGPADITYVMEVKHVTGESPTSSGKVQLSRTPYPFQLSDGWINHVLNHPEALYTPAGQAVLDAMSRGRLVQLVGATNQQGEILIFKADMSEAGG
;
A
#
# COMPACT_ATOMS: atom_id res chain seq x y z
N MET A 1 32.65 -9.71 16.93
CA MET A 1 31.40 -10.01 17.68
C MET A 1 30.38 -8.96 17.27
N LEU A 2 29.20 -9.36 16.79
CA LEU A 2 28.12 -8.42 16.45
C LEU A 2 27.42 -7.98 17.74
N ALA A 3 27.08 -6.71 17.85
CA ALA A 3 26.24 -6.21 18.94
C ALA A 3 24.78 -6.67 18.74
N HIS A 4 24.00 -6.68 19.82
CA HIS A 4 22.58 -7.03 19.76
C HIS A 4 21.83 -6.09 18.80
N GLY A 5 21.16 -6.65 17.79
CA GLY A 5 20.45 -5.88 16.76
C GLY A 5 21.29 -5.51 15.53
N GLU A 6 22.54 -5.96 15.44
CA GLU A 6 23.34 -5.85 14.22
C GLU A 6 23.15 -7.06 13.30
N GLN A 7 23.20 -6.80 11.98
CA GLN A 7 23.16 -7.84 10.94
C GLN A 7 24.36 -7.68 10.00
N LEU A 8 25.13 -8.76 9.80
CA LEU A 8 26.22 -8.86 8.83
C LEU A 8 25.67 -9.36 7.48
N PHE A 9 26.13 -8.75 6.39
CA PHE A 9 25.82 -9.17 5.03
C PHE A 9 26.97 -8.77 4.08
N SER A 10 27.02 -9.36 2.90
CA SER A 10 28.09 -9.12 1.92
C SER A 10 27.51 -8.63 0.61
N ILE A 11 28.14 -7.62 0.00
CA ILE A 11 27.85 -7.15 -1.36
C ILE A 11 29.16 -7.25 -2.15
N GLY A 12 29.19 -8.11 -3.16
CA GLY A 12 30.43 -8.44 -3.87
C GLY A 12 31.48 -8.98 -2.91
N ALA A 13 32.69 -8.41 -2.95
CA ALA A 13 33.83 -8.84 -2.13
C ALA A 13 33.93 -8.12 -0.76
N HIS A 14 32.88 -7.41 -0.34
CA HIS A 14 32.93 -6.58 0.86
C HIS A 14 31.83 -6.94 1.84
N ASP A 15 32.20 -6.94 3.11
CA ASP A 15 31.31 -7.21 4.24
C ASP A 15 30.81 -5.90 4.86
N TYR A 16 29.54 -5.91 5.25
CA TYR A 16 28.83 -4.77 5.78
C TYR A 16 28.04 -5.17 7.02
N VAL A 17 27.98 -4.26 7.99
CA VAL A 17 27.13 -4.37 9.16
C VAL A 17 26.07 -3.30 9.09
N ARG A 18 24.80 -3.69 9.19
CA ARG A 18 23.69 -2.79 9.47
C ARG A 18 23.49 -2.71 10.97
N SER A 19 23.51 -1.50 11.52
CA SER A 19 23.09 -1.24 12.90
C SER A 19 21.65 -0.73 12.93
N GLN A 20 20.76 -1.46 13.62
CA GLN A 20 19.39 -1.00 13.88
C GLN A 20 19.29 -0.06 15.09
N LEU A 21 20.40 0.20 15.79
CA LEU A 21 20.44 1.08 16.96
C LEU A 21 20.30 2.57 16.57
N ASN A 22 20.67 2.92 15.33
CA ASN A 22 20.53 4.27 14.78
C ASN A 22 19.27 4.35 13.90
N ARG A 23 18.56 5.50 13.95
CA ARG A 23 17.45 5.82 13.06
C ARG A 23 17.75 7.12 12.29
N PRO A 24 17.92 7.08 10.96
CA PRO A 24 17.87 5.92 10.06
C PRO A 24 19.02 4.92 10.30
N ALA A 25 18.84 3.68 9.85
CA ALA A 25 19.83 2.62 10.04
C ALA A 25 21.13 2.95 9.29
N THR A 26 22.22 3.06 10.04
CA THR A 26 23.58 3.30 9.52
C THR A 26 24.20 2.00 9.02
N LEU A 27 24.95 2.10 7.93
CA LEU A 27 25.73 1.00 7.36
C LEU A 27 27.22 1.23 7.65
N TYR A 28 27.88 0.17 8.10
CA TYR A 28 29.31 0.16 8.34
C TYR A 28 29.97 -0.87 7.45
N ARG A 29 31.07 -0.52 6.78
CA ARG A 29 31.91 -1.51 6.09
C ARG A 29 32.84 -2.15 7.11
N VAL A 30 33.02 -3.46 6.99
CA VAL A 30 33.94 -4.23 7.82
C VAL A 30 35.23 -4.46 7.04
N ASN A 31 36.34 -4.00 7.60
CA ASN A 31 37.67 -4.27 7.06
C ASN A 31 38.16 -5.67 7.47
N PRO A 32 39.18 -6.23 6.78
CA PRO A 32 39.75 -7.54 7.15
C PRO A 32 40.30 -7.61 8.59
N ASP A 33 40.72 -6.48 9.16
CA ASP A 33 41.18 -6.35 10.55
C ASP A 33 40.01 -6.19 11.55
N ASN A 34 38.77 -6.35 11.09
CA ASN A 34 37.53 -6.21 11.85
C ASN A 34 37.27 -4.78 12.37
N THR A 35 38.01 -3.77 11.87
CA THR A 35 37.65 -2.36 12.06
C THR A 35 36.44 -1.99 11.21
N ARG A 36 35.67 -1.00 11.66
CA ARG A 36 34.43 -0.57 11.03
C ARG A 36 34.45 0.93 10.79
N TYR A 37 33.97 1.34 9.63
CA TYR A 37 33.74 2.75 9.33
C TYR A 37 32.37 2.93 8.72
N GLU A 38 31.73 4.05 9.05
CA GLU A 38 30.42 4.41 8.49
C GLU A 38 30.59 4.65 6.99
N CYS A 39 29.82 3.91 6.19
CA CYS A 39 29.93 3.92 4.73
C CYS A 39 28.59 4.15 4.05
N GLY A 40 27.55 4.52 4.80
CA GLY A 40 26.24 4.73 4.20
C GLY A 40 25.08 4.51 5.15
N ARG A 41 23.89 4.34 4.57
CA ARG A 41 22.62 4.24 5.29
C ARG A 41 21.59 3.45 4.50
N ILE A 42 20.53 3.05 5.18
CA ILE A 42 19.31 2.54 4.53
C ILE A 42 18.34 3.71 4.38
N ALA A 43 18.02 4.06 3.14
CA ALA A 43 17.06 5.11 2.83
C ALA A 43 15.64 4.72 3.29
N LYS A 44 14.76 5.71 3.45
CA LYS A 44 13.36 5.48 3.89
C LYS A 44 12.56 4.58 2.95
N ASN A 45 12.96 4.53 1.68
CA ASN A 45 12.37 3.66 0.67
C ASN A 45 12.99 2.25 0.65
N GLY A 46 13.94 1.95 1.54
CA GLY A 46 14.53 0.62 1.70
C GLY A 46 15.76 0.34 0.85
N LEU A 47 16.17 1.28 -0.01
CA LEU A 47 17.42 1.17 -0.76
C LEU A 47 18.63 1.35 0.16
N PHE A 48 19.65 0.53 -0.06
CA PHE A 48 20.93 0.63 0.63
C PHE A 48 21.79 1.64 -0.14
N GLU A 49 22.05 2.79 0.46
CA GLU A 49 22.90 3.84 -0.09
C GLU A 49 24.30 3.66 0.52
N ILE A 50 25.25 3.20 -0.28
CA ILE A 50 26.63 2.91 0.14
C ILE A 50 27.56 3.85 -0.60
N THR A 51 28.34 4.60 0.15
CA THR A 51 29.43 5.45 -0.33
C THR A 51 30.74 4.67 -0.19
N ASP A 52 31.44 4.46 -1.30
CA ASP A 52 32.76 3.83 -1.28
C ASP A 52 33.86 4.81 -0.80
N THR A 53 35.09 4.31 -0.73
CA THR A 53 36.26 5.11 -0.29
C THR A 53 36.60 6.26 -1.22
N ASP A 54 36.13 6.21 -2.47
CA ASP A 54 36.35 7.24 -3.49
C ASP A 54 35.17 8.24 -3.54
N ASN A 55 34.30 8.23 -2.52
CA ASN A 55 33.10 9.05 -2.40
C ASN A 55 32.04 8.81 -3.49
N ASN A 56 32.06 7.67 -4.18
CA ASN A 56 31.00 7.31 -5.11
C ASN A 56 29.83 6.65 -4.36
N ALA A 57 28.67 7.29 -4.40
CA ALA A 57 27.44 6.74 -3.84
C ALA A 57 26.80 5.75 -4.83
N SER A 58 26.64 4.51 -4.39
CA SER A 58 25.91 3.46 -5.11
C SER A 58 24.67 3.03 -4.33
N LYS A 59 23.61 2.68 -5.05
CA LYS A 59 22.36 2.18 -4.49
C LYS A 59 22.24 0.68 -4.73
N TYR A 60 21.79 -0.04 -3.72
CA TYR A 60 21.58 -1.48 -3.78
C TYR A 60 20.20 -1.86 -3.25
N LEU A 61 19.65 -2.93 -3.82
CA LEU A 61 18.43 -3.59 -3.39
C LEU A 61 18.75 -5.06 -3.10
N TYR A 62 18.29 -5.58 -1.97
CA TYR A 62 18.31 -7.02 -1.72
C TYR A 62 17.02 -7.64 -2.25
N ALA A 63 17.12 -8.38 -3.34
CA ALA A 63 16.00 -9.01 -4.04
C ALA A 63 16.27 -10.50 -4.26
N ASP A 64 15.31 -11.33 -3.88
CA ASP A 64 15.37 -12.80 -3.99
C ASP A 64 16.71 -13.44 -3.56
N GLY A 65 17.21 -13.04 -2.40
CA GLY A 65 18.45 -13.62 -1.85
C GLY A 65 19.74 -13.00 -2.40
N ASN A 66 19.65 -12.06 -3.35
CA ASN A 66 20.80 -11.47 -4.03
C ASN A 66 20.82 -9.95 -3.86
N TRP A 67 22.02 -9.38 -3.90
CA TRP A 67 22.22 -7.92 -3.90
C TRP A 67 22.33 -7.41 -5.33
N CYS A 68 21.36 -6.59 -5.73
CA CYS A 68 21.32 -5.99 -7.06
C CYS A 68 21.71 -4.52 -6.96
N ARG A 69 22.59 -4.05 -7.86
CA ARG A 69 22.87 -2.62 -8.00
C ARG A 69 21.69 -1.94 -8.70
N VAL A 70 21.36 -0.73 -8.25
CA VAL A 70 20.22 0.05 -8.73
C VAL A 70 20.72 1.37 -9.32
N THR A 71 20.18 1.77 -10.46
CA THR A 71 20.37 3.11 -11.04
C THR A 71 19.04 3.80 -11.27
N LEU A 72 19.05 5.13 -11.29
CA LEU A 72 17.93 5.94 -11.75
C LEU A 72 18.06 6.12 -13.26
N ASP A 73 16.96 5.90 -13.98
CA ASP A 73 16.78 6.36 -15.35
C ASP A 73 16.17 7.77 -15.28
N ASP A 74 16.98 8.80 -15.57
CA ASP A 74 16.59 10.20 -15.39
C ASP A 74 15.49 10.64 -16.38
N ASN A 75 15.39 10.00 -17.54
CA ASN A 75 14.36 10.34 -18.52
C ASN A 75 12.98 9.86 -18.08
N LEU A 76 12.93 8.66 -17.51
CA LEU A 76 11.69 8.04 -17.04
C LEU A 76 11.38 8.33 -15.58
N GLU A 77 12.33 8.91 -14.85
CA GLU A 77 12.34 9.09 -13.40
C GLU A 77 12.06 7.78 -12.64
N ARG A 78 12.64 6.67 -13.12
CA ARG A 78 12.39 5.33 -12.60
C ARG A 78 13.66 4.59 -12.26
N TYR A 79 13.62 3.84 -11.16
CA TYR A 79 14.73 2.96 -10.79
C TYR A 79 14.72 1.69 -11.63
N LYS A 80 15.90 1.21 -12.00
CA LYS A 80 16.10 -0.09 -12.65
C LYS A 80 17.27 -0.86 -12.03
N LEU A 81 17.18 -2.18 -12.08
CA LEU A 81 18.29 -3.05 -11.72
C LEU A 81 19.34 -3.01 -12.82
N LEU A 82 20.61 -2.91 -12.42
CA LEU A 82 21.72 -3.10 -13.35
C LEU A 82 22.00 -4.61 -13.47
N PRO A 83 22.03 -5.17 -14.69
CA PRO A 83 22.48 -6.55 -14.87
C PRO A 83 23.91 -6.68 -14.35
N GLU A 84 24.20 -7.73 -13.58
CA GLU A 84 25.59 -8.02 -13.19
C GLU A 84 26.47 -8.06 -14.46
N MET A 85 27.69 -7.54 -14.34
CA MET A 85 28.61 -7.15 -15.43
C MET A 85 29.00 -8.24 -16.45
N SER A 86 28.40 -9.44 -16.41
CA SER A 86 28.74 -10.60 -17.24
C SER A 86 27.66 -11.09 -18.20
N THR A 87 26.48 -10.44 -18.29
CA THR A 87 25.44 -10.87 -19.26
C THR A 87 24.78 -9.68 -19.98
N PRO A 88 25.36 -9.22 -21.11
CA PRO A 88 24.87 -8.08 -21.91
C PRO A 88 23.50 -8.25 -22.58
N ALA A 89 22.80 -9.37 -22.36
CA ALA A 89 21.57 -9.74 -23.08
C ALA A 89 20.29 -9.66 -22.22
N LEU A 90 20.37 -9.21 -20.97
CA LEU A 90 19.20 -9.10 -20.10
C LEU A 90 18.49 -7.75 -20.29
N LYS A 91 17.16 -7.82 -20.47
CA LYS A 91 16.26 -6.65 -20.53
C LYS A 91 16.34 -5.86 -19.23
N ASP A 92 16.29 -4.54 -19.34
CA ASP A 92 16.23 -3.66 -18.17
C ASP A 92 15.02 -4.01 -17.29
N VAL A 93 15.28 -4.32 -16.01
CA VAL A 93 14.22 -4.58 -15.03
C VAL A 93 13.95 -3.31 -14.25
N TYR A 94 12.94 -2.56 -14.70
CA TYR A 94 12.43 -1.42 -13.94
C TYR A 94 11.69 -1.88 -12.69
N ILE A 95 11.89 -1.15 -11.60
CA ILE A 95 11.30 -1.45 -10.30
C ILE A 95 10.46 -0.29 -9.80
N GLU A 96 9.43 -0.63 -9.03
CA GLU A 96 8.60 0.33 -8.32
C GLU A 96 8.47 -0.07 -6.85
N SER A 97 8.25 0.93 -5.99
CA SER A 97 8.00 0.68 -4.58
C SER A 97 6.68 -0.09 -4.42
N SER A 98 6.68 -1.10 -3.55
CA SER A 98 5.51 -1.88 -3.18
C SER A 98 5.02 -1.56 -1.77
N GLY A 99 5.17 -0.29 -1.33
CA GLY A 99 4.97 0.07 0.07
C GLY A 99 6.05 -0.53 0.98
N HIS A 100 5.93 -0.39 2.29
CA HIS A 100 6.83 -1.03 3.28
C HIS A 100 8.35 -0.81 3.18
N ALA A 101 8.83 0.15 2.39
CA ALA A 101 10.25 0.20 2.01
C ALA A 101 10.71 -1.08 1.27
N SER A 102 9.79 -1.67 0.49
CA SER A 102 9.98 -2.82 -0.39
C SER A 102 9.87 -2.36 -1.85
N TRP A 103 10.42 -3.16 -2.76
CA TRP A 103 10.42 -2.91 -4.19
C TRP A 103 10.00 -4.19 -4.90
N ILE A 104 9.31 -4.04 -6.04
CA ILE A 104 8.96 -5.13 -6.94
C ILE A 104 9.26 -4.72 -8.39
N PRO A 105 9.44 -5.69 -9.30
CA PRO A 105 9.47 -5.40 -10.73
C PRO A 105 8.18 -4.68 -11.15
N MET A 106 8.32 -3.71 -12.05
CA MET A 106 7.17 -3.15 -12.76
C MET A 106 6.54 -4.22 -13.67
N LEU A 107 5.29 -3.99 -14.08
CA LEU A 107 4.67 -4.83 -15.09
C LEU A 107 5.44 -4.74 -16.41
N ASP A 108 5.66 -5.86 -17.08
CA ASP A 108 6.37 -5.91 -18.35
C ASP A 108 5.45 -5.49 -19.51
N LEU A 109 5.23 -4.18 -19.63
CA LEU A 109 4.22 -3.60 -20.53
C LEU A 109 4.28 -4.10 -21.98
N PRO A 110 5.47 -4.17 -22.63
CA PRO A 110 5.58 -4.72 -23.99
C PRO A 110 5.12 -6.17 -24.12
N ASP A 111 5.26 -6.98 -23.06
CA ASP A 111 4.96 -8.42 -23.10
C ASP A 111 3.54 -8.75 -22.63
N ILE A 112 2.71 -7.73 -22.33
CA ILE A 112 1.35 -7.90 -21.79
C ILE A 112 0.28 -7.08 -22.52
N GLU A 113 0.51 -6.71 -23.78
CA GLU A 113 -0.41 -5.88 -24.57
C GLU A 113 -1.85 -6.41 -24.57
N GLU A 114 -2.04 -7.74 -24.68
CA GLU A 114 -3.38 -8.34 -24.67
C GLU A 114 -4.06 -8.22 -23.28
N VAL A 115 -3.29 -8.32 -22.18
CA VAL A 115 -3.82 -8.07 -20.83
C VAL A 115 -4.26 -6.61 -20.70
N ILE A 116 -3.47 -5.67 -21.23
CA ILE A 116 -3.77 -4.23 -21.20
C ILE A 116 -5.04 -3.94 -21.99
N PHE A 117 -5.17 -4.50 -23.20
CA PHE A 117 -6.35 -4.39 -24.05
C PHE A 117 -7.63 -4.80 -23.31
N TYR A 118 -7.68 -6.02 -22.76
CA TYR A 118 -8.88 -6.47 -22.05
C TYR A 118 -9.10 -5.73 -20.72
N ALA A 119 -8.04 -5.31 -20.03
CA ALA A 119 -8.17 -4.49 -18.84
C ALA A 119 -8.81 -3.13 -19.14
N ARG A 120 -8.43 -2.45 -20.23
CA ARG A 120 -9.08 -1.21 -20.70
C ARG A 120 -10.55 -1.42 -21.01
N ARG A 121 -10.89 -2.48 -21.74
CA ARG A 121 -12.30 -2.80 -22.06
C ARG A 121 -13.13 -3.09 -20.81
N SER A 122 -12.56 -3.75 -19.79
CA SER A 122 -13.23 -3.95 -18.50
C SER A 122 -13.55 -2.63 -17.78
N LYS A 123 -12.75 -1.59 -18.04
CA LYS A 123 -12.94 -0.21 -17.56
C LYS A 123 -13.78 0.66 -18.50
N ARG A 124 -14.28 0.10 -19.61
CA ARG A 124 -15.01 0.81 -20.67
C ARG A 124 -14.21 1.97 -21.26
N LEU A 125 -12.90 1.77 -21.42
CA LEU A 125 -11.99 2.72 -22.05
C LEU A 125 -11.71 2.29 -23.49
N ASP A 126 -11.59 3.27 -24.39
CA ASP A 126 -11.24 3.03 -25.80
C ASP A 126 -9.74 2.74 -25.97
N ASP A 127 -9.41 1.81 -26.87
CA ASP A 127 -8.03 1.47 -27.21
C ASP A 127 -7.50 2.37 -28.34
N THR A 128 -6.78 3.42 -27.95
CA THR A 128 -6.28 4.42 -28.91
C THR A 128 -4.76 4.53 -28.96
N HIS A 129 -4.03 3.95 -27.99
CA HIS A 129 -2.56 4.04 -27.92
C HIS A 129 -1.94 2.95 -27.04
N PRO A 130 -0.64 2.60 -27.22
CA PRO A 130 0.06 1.68 -26.33
C PRO A 130 0.21 2.26 -24.92
N LEU A 131 0.09 1.40 -23.89
CA LEU A 131 0.42 1.79 -22.52
C LEU A 131 1.93 1.62 -22.33
N THR A 132 2.62 2.71 -22.00
CA THR A 132 4.09 2.79 -21.92
C THR A 132 4.53 3.35 -20.57
N LEU A 133 5.81 3.22 -20.22
CA LEU A 133 6.33 3.83 -18.98
C LEU A 133 6.14 5.35 -18.95
N ASP A 134 6.23 6.02 -20.10
CA ASP A 134 5.98 7.45 -20.26
C ASP A 134 4.50 7.81 -20.06
N SER A 135 3.59 7.01 -20.63
CA SER A 135 2.14 7.27 -20.50
C SER A 135 1.67 7.10 -19.06
N LEU A 136 2.34 6.25 -18.26
CA LEU A 136 2.10 6.14 -16.82
C LEU A 136 2.39 7.43 -16.06
N SER A 137 3.10 8.41 -16.61
CA SER A 137 3.34 9.71 -15.97
C SER A 137 2.31 10.76 -16.42
N SER A 138 1.86 10.70 -17.67
CA SER A 138 1.08 11.75 -18.34
C SER A 138 -0.42 11.45 -18.53
N VAL A 139 -0.84 10.18 -18.56
CA VAL A 139 -2.21 9.77 -18.89
C VAL A 139 -2.93 9.16 -17.68
N PRO A 140 -3.93 9.85 -17.08
CA PRO A 140 -4.65 9.35 -15.90
C PRO A 140 -5.37 8.01 -16.12
N GLN A 141 -5.92 7.77 -17.31
CA GLN A 141 -6.59 6.51 -17.63
C GLN A 141 -5.59 5.34 -17.62
N ASP A 142 -4.40 5.51 -18.18
CA ASP A 142 -3.36 4.48 -18.18
C ASP A 142 -2.86 4.17 -16.76
N LYS A 143 -2.70 5.19 -15.90
CA LYS A 143 -2.44 4.98 -14.46
C LYS A 143 -3.51 4.11 -13.81
N SER A 144 -4.79 4.33 -14.15
CA SER A 144 -5.92 3.55 -13.62
C SER A 144 -5.89 2.09 -14.09
N VAL A 145 -5.57 1.87 -15.37
CA VAL A 145 -5.42 0.52 -15.96
C VAL A 145 -4.23 -0.21 -15.35
N TYR A 146 -3.08 0.45 -15.25
CA TYR A 146 -1.88 -0.11 -14.62
C TYR A 146 -2.15 -0.55 -13.18
N ARG A 147 -2.79 0.33 -12.37
CA ARG A 147 -3.17 0.00 -10.99
C ARG A 147 -4.15 -1.17 -10.93
N LEU A 148 -5.12 -1.25 -11.84
CA LEU A 148 -6.04 -2.39 -11.93
C LEU A 148 -5.27 -3.70 -12.18
N ILE A 149 -4.41 -3.74 -13.21
CA ILE A 149 -3.66 -4.94 -13.57
C ILE A 149 -2.76 -5.36 -12.41
N ARG A 150 -1.98 -4.41 -11.86
CA ARG A 150 -1.07 -4.67 -10.74
C ARG A 150 -1.81 -5.16 -9.49
N ALA A 151 -2.89 -4.48 -9.10
CA ALA A 151 -3.67 -4.86 -7.92
C ALA A 151 -4.29 -6.25 -8.09
N TYR A 152 -4.87 -6.55 -9.25
CA TYR A 152 -5.49 -7.84 -9.48
C TYR A 152 -4.44 -8.97 -9.54
N ALA A 153 -3.27 -8.69 -10.11
CA ALA A 153 -2.15 -9.63 -10.14
C ALA A 153 -1.74 -10.04 -8.71
N ARG A 154 -1.58 -9.03 -7.84
CA ARG A 154 -1.24 -9.23 -6.42
C ARG A 154 -2.31 -9.99 -5.67
N GLN A 155 -3.59 -9.65 -5.91
CA GLN A 155 -4.71 -10.38 -5.33
C GLN A 155 -4.75 -11.85 -5.77
N ILE A 156 -4.56 -12.13 -7.07
CA ILE A 156 -4.50 -13.51 -7.60
C ILE A 156 -3.41 -14.28 -6.87
N ILE A 157 -2.17 -13.78 -6.82
CA ILE A 157 -1.06 -14.39 -6.08
C ILE A 157 -1.48 -14.66 -4.62
N GLY A 158 -2.10 -13.69 -3.96
CA GLY A 158 -2.57 -13.80 -2.58
C GLY A 158 -3.64 -14.86 -2.33
N PHE A 159 -4.44 -15.20 -3.35
CA PHE A 159 -5.58 -16.12 -3.24
C PHE A 159 -5.30 -17.51 -3.84
N THR A 160 -4.46 -17.62 -4.85
CA THR A 160 -4.20 -18.89 -5.55
C THR A 160 -3.04 -19.68 -4.96
N HIS A 161 -2.28 -19.11 -4.03
CA HIS A 161 -1.18 -19.80 -3.37
C HIS A 161 -1.50 -20.11 -1.91
N PRO A 162 -1.67 -21.40 -1.53
CA PRO A 162 -2.16 -21.80 -0.21
C PRO A 162 -1.39 -21.18 0.96
N ASN A 163 -0.05 -21.18 0.88
CA ASN A 163 0.81 -20.64 1.94
C ASN A 163 0.64 -19.12 2.12
N ILE A 164 0.38 -18.38 1.03
CA ILE A 164 0.12 -16.94 1.09
C ILE A 164 -1.31 -16.71 1.59
N LEU A 165 -2.28 -17.45 1.07
CA LEU A 165 -3.69 -17.35 1.44
C LEU A 165 -3.91 -17.61 2.93
N SER A 166 -3.19 -18.56 3.54
CA SER A 166 -3.32 -18.88 4.97
C SER A 166 -2.52 -17.95 5.88
N ALA A 167 -1.57 -17.18 5.37
CA ALA A 167 -0.72 -16.32 6.20
C ALA A 167 -1.52 -15.14 6.80
N PRO A 168 -1.12 -14.62 7.99
CA PRO A 168 -1.70 -13.39 8.52
C PRO A 168 -1.55 -12.20 7.55
N VAL A 169 -2.52 -11.29 7.51
CA VAL A 169 -2.53 -10.12 6.58
C VAL A 169 -1.21 -9.35 6.61
N ARG A 170 -0.65 -9.10 7.80
CA ARG A 170 0.62 -8.39 8.00
C ARG A 170 1.85 -9.05 7.33
N GLN A 171 1.77 -10.34 7.00
CA GLN A 171 2.85 -11.08 6.33
C GLN A 171 2.61 -11.26 4.84
N ARG A 172 1.33 -11.23 4.40
CA ARG A 172 0.97 -11.54 3.01
C ARG A 172 1.65 -10.67 2.00
N ASP A 173 1.71 -9.37 2.22
CA ASP A 173 2.22 -8.43 1.20
C ASP A 173 3.71 -8.71 0.91
N ARG A 174 4.50 -9.01 1.94
CA ARG A 174 5.90 -9.43 1.77
C ARG A 174 6.03 -10.76 1.04
N MET A 175 5.12 -11.70 1.31
CA MET A 175 5.11 -13.00 0.61
C MET A 175 4.70 -12.84 -0.87
N ILE A 176 3.76 -11.94 -1.17
CA ILE A 176 3.38 -11.58 -2.54
C ILE A 176 4.56 -10.93 -3.26
N ASP A 177 5.23 -9.94 -2.65
CA ASP A 177 6.40 -9.29 -3.24
C ASP A 177 7.52 -10.31 -3.54
N THR A 178 7.81 -11.20 -2.58
CA THR A 178 8.79 -12.29 -2.76
C THR A 178 8.39 -13.23 -3.89
N PHE A 179 7.09 -13.54 -4.01
CA PHE A 179 6.58 -14.37 -5.11
C PHE A 179 6.81 -13.68 -6.47
N ILE A 180 6.50 -12.38 -6.58
CA ILE A 180 6.68 -11.64 -7.83
C ILE A 180 8.14 -11.63 -8.26
N TRP A 181 9.08 -11.46 -7.33
CA TRP A 181 10.51 -11.54 -7.65
C TRP A 181 10.92 -12.90 -8.21
N ARG A 182 10.42 -13.99 -7.62
CA ARG A 182 10.79 -15.36 -7.98
C ARG A 182 10.13 -15.87 -9.24
N HIS A 183 8.88 -15.48 -9.46
CA HIS A 183 8.00 -16.12 -10.44
C HIS A 183 7.38 -15.14 -11.44
N GLY A 184 7.57 -13.83 -11.24
CA GLY A 184 6.89 -12.80 -12.02
C GLY A 184 5.41 -12.67 -11.68
N TYR A 185 4.72 -11.83 -12.46
CA TYR A 185 3.28 -11.65 -12.35
C TYR A 185 2.51 -12.74 -13.13
N PRO A 186 1.29 -13.12 -12.69
CA PRO A 186 0.49 -14.17 -13.33
C PRO A 186 -0.25 -13.67 -14.59
N TYR A 187 0.47 -13.21 -15.62
CA TYR A 187 -0.11 -12.57 -16.82
C TYR A 187 -1.12 -13.44 -17.57
N ARG A 188 -0.85 -14.74 -17.73
CA ARG A 188 -1.79 -15.67 -18.37
C ARG A 188 -3.11 -15.80 -17.60
N TYR A 189 -3.04 -15.80 -16.27
CA TYR A 189 -4.23 -15.86 -15.42
C TYR A 189 -5.04 -14.57 -15.52
N LEU A 190 -4.36 -13.41 -15.47
CA LEU A 190 -4.98 -12.10 -15.68
C LEU A 190 -5.67 -11.99 -17.03
N LEU A 191 -5.01 -12.43 -18.11
CA LEU A 191 -5.60 -12.44 -19.45
C LEU A 191 -6.89 -13.26 -19.46
N GLY A 192 -6.86 -14.48 -18.94
CA GLY A 192 -8.04 -15.35 -18.87
C GLY A 192 -9.20 -14.71 -18.10
N VAL A 193 -8.91 -14.04 -16.99
CA VAL A 193 -9.93 -13.36 -16.18
C VAL A 193 -10.50 -12.13 -16.91
N PHE A 194 -9.66 -11.23 -17.43
CA PHE A 194 -10.15 -10.03 -18.10
C PHE A 194 -10.90 -10.37 -19.39
N LYS A 195 -10.36 -11.27 -20.21
CA LYS A 195 -10.99 -11.74 -21.44
C LYS A 195 -12.33 -12.41 -21.14
N GLY A 196 -12.38 -13.35 -20.20
CA GLY A 196 -13.62 -14.02 -19.81
C GLY A 196 -14.70 -13.04 -19.33
N ASN A 197 -14.32 -12.04 -18.53
CA ASN A 197 -15.27 -11.02 -18.06
C ASN A 197 -15.78 -10.10 -19.17
N VAL A 198 -14.91 -9.68 -20.10
CA VAL A 198 -15.26 -8.76 -21.20
C VAL A 198 -16.07 -9.45 -22.29
N GLU A 199 -15.72 -10.70 -22.62
CA GLU A 199 -16.36 -11.47 -23.69
C GLU A 199 -17.53 -12.33 -23.19
N HIS A 200 -17.88 -12.23 -21.90
CA HIS A 200 -18.88 -13.07 -21.24
C HIS A 200 -18.60 -14.59 -21.39
N GLY A 201 -17.32 -14.94 -21.41
CA GLY A 201 -16.83 -16.33 -21.47
C GLY A 201 -16.51 -16.91 -20.10
N SER A 202 -15.94 -18.12 -20.09
CA SER A 202 -15.47 -18.76 -18.86
C SER A 202 -14.25 -18.03 -18.29
N ILE A 203 -14.24 -17.79 -16.98
CA ILE A 203 -13.06 -17.32 -16.25
C ILE A 203 -12.26 -18.52 -15.69
N PRO A 204 -10.94 -18.37 -15.43
CA PRO A 204 -10.14 -19.40 -14.77
C PRO A 204 -10.76 -19.87 -13.45
N VAL A 205 -10.69 -21.18 -13.19
CA VAL A 205 -11.20 -21.77 -11.95
C VAL A 205 -10.45 -21.18 -10.75
N GLY A 206 -11.20 -20.83 -9.72
CA GLY A 206 -10.66 -20.23 -8.50
C GLY A 206 -10.28 -18.76 -8.61
N ALA A 207 -10.65 -18.08 -9.71
CA ALA A 207 -10.36 -16.66 -9.87
C ALA A 207 -11.07 -15.86 -8.76
N PRO A 208 -10.33 -15.07 -7.96
CA PRO A 208 -10.94 -14.29 -6.91
C PRO A 208 -11.74 -13.14 -7.51
N PHE A 209 -12.89 -12.79 -6.94
CA PHE A 209 -13.57 -11.55 -7.30
C PHE A 209 -12.66 -10.35 -7.05
N PHE A 210 -12.49 -9.48 -8.04
CA PHE A 210 -11.58 -8.35 -7.91
C PHE A 210 -11.96 -7.45 -6.73
N ASP A 211 -11.01 -7.28 -5.81
CA ASP A 211 -11.09 -6.40 -4.66
C ASP A 211 -9.80 -5.56 -4.63
N PRO A 212 -9.85 -4.25 -4.96
CA PRO A 212 -8.67 -3.41 -5.02
C PRO A 212 -7.92 -3.32 -3.68
N PHE A 213 -8.59 -3.47 -2.53
CA PHE A 213 -7.93 -3.41 -1.23
C PHE A 213 -7.07 -4.65 -0.95
N GLN A 214 -7.37 -5.78 -1.57
CA GLN A 214 -6.54 -6.98 -1.50
C GLN A 214 -5.29 -6.90 -2.39
N GLY A 215 -5.32 -6.03 -3.41
CA GLY A 215 -4.26 -5.89 -4.38
C GLY A 215 -3.23 -4.79 -4.08
N ILE A 216 -3.59 -3.78 -3.27
CA ILE A 216 -2.63 -2.76 -2.84
C ILE A 216 -1.75 -3.27 -1.71
N SER A 217 -0.51 -2.79 -1.70
CA SER A 217 0.43 -3.10 -0.63
C SER A 217 0.18 -2.24 0.59
N SER A 218 0.44 -2.79 1.76
CA SER A 218 0.41 -2.02 3.00
C SER A 218 1.54 -0.99 3.05
N PHE A 219 1.31 0.13 3.74
CA PHE A 219 2.37 1.07 4.12
C PHE A 219 2.61 0.96 5.62
N LYS A 220 3.87 1.07 6.03
CA LYS A 220 4.22 1.17 7.46
C LYS A 220 3.89 2.55 7.98
N CYS A 221 3.05 2.61 9.01
CA CYS A 221 2.94 3.80 9.83
C CYS A 221 4.25 4.00 10.60
N SER A 222 4.72 5.24 10.68
CA SER A 222 5.85 5.58 11.55
C SER A 222 5.48 5.41 13.04
N GLU A 223 6.47 5.34 13.93
CA GLU A 223 6.27 5.13 15.37
C GLU A 223 5.35 6.17 16.04
N ASN A 224 5.27 7.38 15.47
CA ASN A 224 4.35 8.40 15.95
C ASN A 224 2.94 8.30 15.34
N GLY A 225 2.60 7.15 14.74
CA GLY A 225 1.27 6.90 14.16
C GLY A 225 0.98 7.73 12.91
N SER A 226 1.99 8.02 12.10
CA SER A 226 1.81 8.91 10.95
C SER A 226 2.44 8.43 9.66
N PHE A 227 1.97 9.00 8.56
CA PHE A 227 2.55 8.76 7.23
C PHE A 227 2.39 9.97 6.31
N ASN A 228 3.28 10.05 5.34
CA ASN A 228 3.31 11.11 4.32
C ASN A 228 2.57 10.60 3.08
N ILE A 229 1.55 11.34 2.63
CA ILE A 229 0.75 10.94 1.46
C ILE A 229 1.56 11.04 0.17
N ASP A 230 2.38 12.07 0.01
CA ASP A 230 3.21 12.25 -1.19
C ASP A 230 4.14 11.05 -1.40
N ALA A 231 4.71 10.51 -0.32
CA ALA A 231 5.55 9.31 -0.36
C ALA A 231 4.78 8.06 -0.85
N ILE A 232 3.50 7.91 -0.48
CA ILE A 232 2.67 6.77 -0.93
C ILE A 232 2.15 6.99 -2.35
N LYS A 233 1.86 8.25 -2.73
CA LYS A 233 1.46 8.57 -4.10
C LYS A 233 2.54 8.18 -5.12
N GLN A 234 3.82 8.31 -4.74
CA GLN A 234 4.95 7.87 -5.56
C GLN A 234 4.99 6.34 -5.77
N SER A 235 4.48 5.54 -4.83
CA SER A 235 4.46 4.07 -4.96
C SER A 235 3.23 3.52 -5.68
N ASN A 236 2.25 4.35 -6.04
CA ASN A 236 0.96 3.94 -6.61
C ASN A 236 0.17 2.91 -5.78
N ASP A 237 0.55 2.63 -4.53
CA ASP A 237 -0.12 1.71 -3.61
C ASP A 237 -1.24 2.40 -2.83
N PHE A 238 -2.20 2.95 -3.57
CA PHE A 238 -3.37 3.61 -3.01
C PHE A 238 -4.56 3.53 -3.96
N ILE A 239 -5.76 3.71 -3.40
CA ILE A 239 -7.01 3.69 -4.15
C ILE A 239 -7.63 5.10 -4.15
N PRO A 240 -7.60 5.80 -5.29
CA PRO A 240 -8.34 7.05 -5.43
C PRO A 240 -9.84 6.81 -5.61
N ASP A 241 -10.66 7.80 -5.25
CA ASP A 241 -12.05 7.86 -5.68
C ASP A 241 -12.19 8.54 -7.05
N THR A 242 -12.22 7.73 -8.11
CA THR A 242 -12.37 8.20 -9.51
C THR A 242 -13.80 8.09 -10.04
N ARG A 243 -14.77 7.81 -9.18
CA ARG A 243 -16.16 7.60 -9.60
C ARG A 243 -16.84 8.95 -9.82
N VAL A 244 -17.89 8.92 -10.64
CA VAL A 244 -18.84 10.02 -10.71
C VAL A 244 -19.70 9.97 -9.45
N LYS A 245 -19.65 11.03 -8.64
CA LYS A 245 -20.39 11.13 -7.38
C LYS A 245 -21.89 11.37 -7.66
N SER A 246 -22.75 10.73 -6.87
CA SER A 246 -24.19 10.99 -6.90
C SER A 246 -24.52 12.42 -6.42
N PRO A 247 -25.71 12.97 -6.73
CA PRO A 247 -26.13 14.27 -6.21
C PRO A 247 -26.11 14.36 -4.67
N SER A 248 -26.46 13.27 -3.98
CA SER A 248 -26.42 13.19 -2.51
C SER A 248 -24.99 13.22 -1.96
N GLU A 249 -24.05 12.55 -2.63
CA GLU A 249 -22.62 12.64 -2.30
C GLU A 249 -22.08 14.06 -2.49
N ILE A 250 -22.45 14.71 -3.60
CA ILE A 250 -22.04 16.09 -3.90
C ILE A 250 -22.55 17.06 -2.82
N ALA A 251 -23.79 16.90 -2.36
CA ALA A 251 -24.35 17.72 -1.28
C ALA A 251 -23.55 17.58 0.03
N VAL A 252 -23.19 16.35 0.40
CA VAL A 252 -22.36 16.09 1.59
C VAL A 252 -20.96 16.68 1.45
N LEU A 253 -20.34 16.54 0.28
CA LEU A 253 -19.03 17.14 0.00
C LEU A 253 -19.10 18.67 0.11
N HIS A 254 -20.12 19.29 -0.47
CA HIS A 254 -20.31 20.73 -0.40
C HIS A 254 -20.49 21.20 1.04
N GLU A 255 -21.34 20.54 1.84
CA GLU A 255 -21.49 20.84 3.28
C GLU A 255 -20.15 20.72 4.01
N TRP A 256 -19.39 19.66 3.76
CA TRP A 256 -18.08 19.45 4.36
C TRP A 256 -17.08 20.55 3.99
N GLN A 257 -17.09 21.04 2.75
CA GLN A 257 -16.21 22.11 2.28
C GLN A 257 -16.54 23.47 2.93
N GLN A 258 -17.81 23.74 3.26
CA GLN A 258 -18.24 25.01 3.86
C GLN A 258 -17.90 25.15 5.35
N LEU A 259 -17.64 24.04 6.06
CA LEU A 259 -17.32 24.09 7.49
C LEU A 259 -15.92 24.67 7.72
N ASP A 260 -15.81 25.79 8.43
CA ASP A 260 -14.50 26.36 8.78
C ASP A 260 -13.72 25.40 9.69
N ARG A 261 -12.53 25.02 9.24
CA ARG A 261 -11.61 24.07 9.89
C ARG A 261 -10.95 24.67 11.13
N ARG A 262 -10.94 26.01 11.25
CA ARG A 262 -10.37 26.73 12.40
C ARG A 262 -11.33 26.75 13.59
N GLN A 263 -12.59 26.41 13.38
CA GLN A 263 -13.61 26.39 14.42
C GLN A 263 -13.72 24.99 15.01
N THR A 264 -13.22 24.81 16.23
CA THR A 264 -13.24 23.52 16.93
C THR A 264 -14.66 22.92 17.03
N ALA A 265 -15.68 23.75 17.17
CA ALA A 265 -17.08 23.33 17.21
C ALA A 265 -17.52 22.57 15.94
N ASN A 266 -16.91 22.85 14.78
CA ASN A 266 -17.24 22.20 13.52
C ASN A 266 -16.53 20.85 13.33
N ASN A 267 -15.51 20.53 14.12
CA ASN A 267 -14.66 19.35 13.90
C ASN A 267 -15.45 18.04 13.95
N LEU A 268 -16.39 17.91 14.90
CA LEU A 268 -17.23 16.72 15.00
C LEU A 268 -18.09 16.54 13.75
N ARG A 269 -18.76 17.61 13.29
CA ARG A 269 -19.60 17.59 12.10
C ARG A 269 -18.77 17.31 10.83
N ARG A 270 -17.58 17.91 10.73
CA ARG A 270 -16.63 17.63 9.64
C ARG A 270 -16.22 16.16 9.61
N GLY A 271 -15.96 15.55 10.78
CA GLY A 271 -15.66 14.11 10.89
C GLY A 271 -16.81 13.25 10.38
N GLN A 272 -18.02 13.48 10.88
CA GLN A 272 -19.23 12.74 10.49
C GLN A 272 -19.52 12.82 8.98
N LEU A 273 -19.42 14.02 8.39
CA LEU A 273 -19.60 14.19 6.94
C LEU A 273 -18.49 13.48 6.16
N ASN A 274 -17.26 13.49 6.67
CA ASN A 274 -16.15 12.79 6.03
C ASN A 274 -16.44 11.29 5.96
N GLU A 275 -16.76 10.66 7.08
CA GLU A 275 -17.13 9.24 7.13
C GLU A 275 -18.29 8.90 6.19
N LYS A 276 -19.31 9.76 6.12
CA LYS A 276 -20.45 9.59 5.22
C LYS A 276 -20.05 9.59 3.74
N MET A 277 -19.05 10.39 3.34
CA MET A 277 -18.52 10.34 1.98
C MET A 277 -17.87 8.99 1.66
N TYR A 278 -17.13 8.40 2.60
CA TYR A 278 -16.56 7.06 2.42
C TYR A 278 -17.64 5.99 2.40
N GLU A 279 -18.66 6.10 3.25
CA GLU A 279 -19.79 5.17 3.26
C GLU A 279 -20.50 5.12 1.90
N PHE A 280 -20.79 6.28 1.30
CA PHE A 280 -21.34 6.34 -0.06
C PHE A 280 -20.42 5.68 -1.08
N MET A 281 -19.13 6.01 -1.04
CA MET A 281 -18.15 5.44 -1.96
C MET A 281 -18.03 3.92 -1.84
N LEU A 282 -18.05 3.39 -0.62
CA LEU A 282 -17.99 1.95 -0.36
C LEU A 282 -19.25 1.25 -0.87
N LYS A 283 -20.44 1.78 -0.57
CA LYS A 283 -21.72 1.22 -1.02
C LYS A 283 -21.85 1.19 -2.53
N ASP A 284 -21.48 2.28 -3.21
CA ASP A 284 -21.50 2.35 -4.68
C ASP A 284 -20.51 1.37 -5.33
N ARG A 285 -19.39 1.08 -4.66
CA ARG A 285 -18.45 0.03 -5.09
C ARG A 285 -18.88 -1.39 -4.70
N GLY A 286 -20.06 -1.57 -4.12
CA GLY A 286 -20.61 -2.87 -3.75
C GLY A 286 -20.09 -3.46 -2.44
N TYR A 287 -19.44 -2.66 -1.59
CA TYR A 287 -19.05 -3.11 -0.24
C TYR A 287 -20.25 -3.04 0.71
N LEU A 288 -20.32 -4.01 1.62
CA LEU A 288 -21.33 -4.04 2.68
C LEU A 288 -20.80 -3.34 3.93
N VAL A 289 -21.26 -2.12 4.19
CA VAL A 289 -20.96 -1.39 5.44
C VAL A 289 -21.75 -2.00 6.59
N LEU A 290 -21.06 -2.36 7.67
CA LEU A 290 -21.63 -3.01 8.84
C LEU A 290 -22.00 -1.99 9.91
N GLU A 291 -23.16 -2.19 10.53
CA GLU A 291 -23.66 -1.33 11.59
C GLU A 291 -22.98 -1.61 12.95
N GLY A 292 -22.98 -0.59 13.81
CA GLY A 292 -22.55 -0.71 15.20
C GLY A 292 -21.04 -0.72 15.41
N GLY A 293 -20.27 0.03 14.61
CA GLY A 293 -18.83 0.25 14.80
C GLY A 293 -18.49 1.33 15.83
N LYS A 294 -19.47 2.15 16.25
CA LYS A 294 -19.30 3.26 17.18
C LYS A 294 -19.97 2.96 18.52
N TYR A 295 -19.24 3.11 19.60
CA TYR A 295 -19.66 2.82 20.97
C TYR A 295 -19.56 4.07 21.85
N ALA A 296 -20.25 4.06 22.99
CA ALA A 296 -20.25 5.19 23.95
C ALA A 296 -20.54 6.56 23.27
N ASN A 297 -21.63 6.63 22.51
CA ASN A 297 -22.05 7.84 21.76
C ASN A 297 -21.00 8.36 20.75
N GLY A 298 -20.17 7.46 20.20
CA GLY A 298 -19.17 7.81 19.18
C GLY A 298 -17.85 8.34 19.73
N GLN A 299 -17.62 8.24 21.04
CA GLN A 299 -16.33 8.58 21.65
C GLN A 299 -15.29 7.45 21.53
N ASN A 300 -15.75 6.20 21.44
CA ASN A 300 -14.91 5.02 21.27
C ASN A 300 -15.47 4.23 20.10
N GLY A 301 -14.75 4.13 18.98
CA GLY A 301 -15.33 3.45 17.83
C GLY A 301 -14.38 3.28 16.67
N LEU A 302 -14.77 2.37 15.80
CA LEU A 302 -14.23 2.14 14.47
C LEU A 302 -15.07 3.00 13.52
N ASP A 303 -14.44 3.94 12.81
CA ASP A 303 -15.17 4.87 11.93
C ASP A 303 -16.03 4.10 10.91
N LEU A 304 -15.41 3.17 10.19
CA LEU A 304 -16.11 2.29 9.24
C LEU A 304 -15.62 0.85 9.37
N VAL A 305 -16.58 -0.07 9.44
CA VAL A 305 -16.35 -1.51 9.33
C VAL A 305 -17.17 -2.02 8.16
N PHE A 306 -16.57 -2.80 7.27
CA PHE A 306 -17.26 -3.27 6.08
C PHE A 306 -16.69 -4.58 5.54
N LYS A 307 -17.47 -5.24 4.69
CA LYS A 307 -17.10 -6.50 4.02
C LYS A 307 -16.99 -6.30 2.51
N GLY A 308 -15.93 -6.86 1.92
CA GLY A 308 -15.72 -6.89 0.48
C GLY A 308 -16.35 -8.11 -0.21
N PRO A 309 -16.19 -8.22 -1.54
CA PRO A 309 -16.80 -9.28 -2.35
C PRO A 309 -16.43 -10.71 -1.92
N ALA A 310 -15.27 -10.89 -1.31
CA ALA A 310 -14.79 -12.19 -0.81
C ALA A 310 -15.01 -12.38 0.70
N ASP A 311 -15.99 -11.67 1.28
CA ASP A 311 -16.31 -11.65 2.73
C ASP A 311 -15.13 -11.24 3.63
N ILE A 312 -14.15 -10.53 3.07
CA ILE A 312 -13.01 -10.00 3.83
C ILE A 312 -13.49 -8.81 4.67
N THR A 313 -13.22 -8.85 5.97
CA THR A 313 -13.51 -7.75 6.90
C THR A 313 -12.42 -6.68 6.84
N TYR A 314 -12.86 -5.44 6.68
CA TYR A 314 -12.04 -4.23 6.73
C TYR A 314 -12.45 -3.36 7.89
N VAL A 315 -11.45 -2.73 8.52
CA VAL A 315 -11.64 -1.58 9.42
C VAL A 315 -10.93 -0.40 8.79
N MET A 316 -11.64 0.72 8.66
CA MET A 316 -11.09 1.94 8.10
C MET A 316 -11.18 3.07 9.11
N GLU A 317 -10.05 3.71 9.36
CA GLU A 317 -9.98 5.00 10.05
C GLU A 317 -10.02 6.12 9.00
N VAL A 318 -10.90 7.10 9.17
CA VAL A 318 -11.12 8.18 8.22
C VAL A 318 -10.53 9.48 8.77
N LYS A 319 -9.50 9.98 8.09
CA LYS A 319 -8.80 11.22 8.43
C LYS A 319 -9.00 12.30 7.38
N HIS A 320 -8.95 13.54 7.82
CA HIS A 320 -8.68 14.67 6.94
C HIS A 320 -7.18 14.91 6.93
N VAL A 321 -6.64 15.26 5.76
CA VAL A 321 -5.23 15.58 5.61
C VAL A 321 -4.93 16.91 6.31
N THR A 322 -3.90 16.92 7.14
CA THR A 322 -3.34 18.17 7.66
C THR A 322 -2.18 18.63 6.76
N GLY A 323 -2.26 19.86 6.28
CA GLY A 323 -1.26 20.44 5.39
C GLY A 323 -1.47 21.95 5.27
N GLU A 324 -0.37 22.70 5.35
CA GLU A 324 -0.37 24.17 5.35
C GLU A 324 -0.31 24.77 3.94
N SER A 325 0.05 23.97 2.93
CA SER A 325 0.20 24.40 1.53
C SER A 325 -0.77 23.68 0.58
N PRO A 326 -1.33 24.37 -0.44
CA PRO A 326 -2.10 23.74 -1.53
C PRO A 326 -1.33 22.69 -2.34
N THR A 327 0.01 22.68 -2.29
CA THR A 327 0.86 21.82 -3.13
C THR A 327 1.39 20.56 -2.44
N SER A 328 1.27 20.45 -1.11
CA SER A 328 1.60 19.22 -0.41
C SER A 328 0.34 18.37 -0.25
N SER A 329 0.42 17.08 -0.58
CA SER A 329 -0.68 16.16 -0.25
C SER A 329 -0.79 15.89 1.25
N GLY A 330 0.06 16.54 2.06
CA GLY A 330 0.00 16.62 3.51
C GLY A 330 0.36 15.32 4.22
N LYS A 331 0.16 15.36 5.53
CA LYS A 331 0.44 14.25 6.44
C LYS A 331 -0.87 13.72 7.01
N VAL A 332 -0.96 12.41 7.17
CA VAL A 332 -2.01 11.79 7.98
C VAL A 332 -1.43 11.46 9.33
N GLN A 333 -2.14 11.87 10.38
CA GLN A 333 -1.78 11.63 11.76
C GLN A 333 -2.91 10.83 12.41
N LEU A 334 -2.61 9.61 12.83
CA LEU A 334 -3.50 8.83 13.69
C LEU A 334 -3.39 9.38 15.12
N SER A 335 -4.51 9.45 15.82
CA SER A 335 -4.50 9.97 17.18
C SER A 335 -3.84 8.96 18.10
N ARG A 336 -2.97 9.44 19.00
CA ARG A 336 -2.52 8.67 20.15
C ARG A 336 -3.64 8.67 21.17
N THR A 337 -3.97 7.51 21.71
CA THR A 337 -4.95 7.38 22.79
C THR A 337 -4.21 7.05 24.09
N PRO A 338 -4.89 6.90 25.25
CA PRO A 338 -4.28 6.26 26.42
C PRO A 338 -3.82 4.81 26.14
N TYR A 339 -4.33 4.22 25.06
CA TYR A 339 -3.94 2.94 24.48
C TYR A 339 -3.01 3.20 23.27
N PRO A 340 -2.49 2.15 22.60
CA PRO A 340 -1.72 2.33 21.37
C PRO A 340 -2.46 3.19 20.31
N PHE A 341 -1.76 3.61 19.25
CA PHE A 341 -2.35 4.50 18.23
C PHE A 341 -3.65 3.94 17.65
N GLN A 342 -4.59 4.81 17.28
CA GLN A 342 -5.80 4.40 16.56
C GLN A 342 -5.45 3.49 15.38
N LEU A 343 -6.35 2.55 15.08
CA LEU A 343 -6.19 1.49 14.08
C LEU A 343 -5.21 0.38 14.45
N SER A 344 -4.34 0.50 15.47
CA SER A 344 -3.48 -0.63 15.90
C SER A 344 -4.27 -1.77 16.55
N ASP A 345 -3.75 -3.00 16.52
CA ASP A 345 -4.42 -4.16 17.12
C ASP A 345 -4.73 -3.97 18.61
N GLY A 346 -3.82 -3.34 19.36
CA GLY A 346 -4.03 -3.03 20.77
C GLY A 346 -5.17 -2.04 21.00
N TRP A 347 -5.27 -1.00 20.15
CA TRP A 347 -6.38 -0.06 20.19
C TRP A 347 -7.71 -0.70 19.76
N ILE A 348 -7.71 -1.51 18.69
CA ILE A 348 -8.92 -2.20 18.23
C ILE A 348 -9.42 -3.15 19.32
N ASN A 349 -8.55 -3.94 19.94
CA ASN A 349 -8.91 -4.79 21.08
C ASN A 349 -9.51 -3.98 22.23
N HIS A 350 -8.97 -2.80 22.53
CA HIS A 350 -9.54 -1.92 23.54
C HIS A 350 -10.97 -1.47 23.17
N VAL A 351 -11.18 -1.04 21.93
CA VAL A 351 -12.51 -0.63 21.43
C VAL A 351 -13.50 -1.80 21.50
N LEU A 352 -13.08 -3.01 21.14
CA LEU A 352 -13.93 -4.21 21.15
C LEU A 352 -14.21 -4.76 22.56
N ASN A 353 -13.45 -4.33 23.57
CA ASN A 353 -13.76 -4.66 24.97
C ASN A 353 -14.98 -3.87 25.51
N HIS A 354 -15.53 -2.92 24.74
CA HIS A 354 -16.78 -2.27 25.11
C HIS A 354 -17.94 -3.29 25.10
N PRO A 355 -18.81 -3.35 26.14
CA PRO A 355 -19.85 -4.39 26.24
C PRO A 355 -20.78 -4.48 25.03
N GLU A 356 -21.10 -3.34 24.41
CA GLU A 356 -21.96 -3.27 23.22
C GLU A 356 -21.31 -3.92 21.98
N ALA A 357 -19.98 -3.87 21.87
CA ALA A 357 -19.26 -4.34 20.67
C ALA A 357 -19.47 -5.83 20.39
N LEU A 358 -19.67 -6.63 21.43
CA LEU A 358 -19.89 -8.08 21.31
C LEU A 358 -21.24 -8.41 20.62
N TYR A 359 -22.16 -7.46 20.58
CA TYR A 359 -23.52 -7.65 20.09
C TYR A 359 -23.80 -6.91 18.77
N THR A 360 -22.81 -6.24 18.18
CA THR A 360 -22.97 -5.55 16.89
C THR A 360 -22.39 -6.38 15.73
N PRO A 361 -22.98 -6.30 14.52
CA PRO A 361 -22.41 -6.93 13.33
C PRO A 361 -20.97 -6.51 13.06
N ALA A 362 -20.66 -5.21 13.23
CA ALA A 362 -19.31 -4.69 13.07
C ALA A 362 -18.33 -5.31 14.09
N GLY A 363 -18.65 -5.30 15.38
CA GLY A 363 -17.75 -5.82 16.41
C GLY A 363 -17.49 -7.32 16.25
N GLN A 364 -18.52 -8.11 15.96
CA GLN A 364 -18.38 -9.55 15.71
C GLN A 364 -17.51 -9.85 14.48
N ALA A 365 -17.71 -9.13 13.37
CA ALA A 365 -16.93 -9.31 12.15
C ALA A 365 -15.44 -9.00 12.37
N VAL A 366 -15.14 -7.96 13.18
CA VAL A 366 -13.76 -7.58 13.50
C VAL A 366 -13.12 -8.59 14.44
N LEU A 367 -13.82 -9.05 15.48
CA LEU A 367 -13.32 -10.08 16.40
C LEU A 367 -12.97 -11.39 15.65
N ASP A 368 -13.87 -11.87 14.79
CA ASP A 368 -13.61 -13.08 13.99
C ASP A 368 -12.40 -12.87 13.07
N ALA A 369 -12.35 -11.75 12.34
CA ALA A 369 -11.25 -11.45 11.44
C ALA A 369 -9.90 -11.31 12.17
N MET A 370 -9.87 -10.69 13.35
CA MET A 370 -8.65 -10.60 14.17
C MET A 370 -8.21 -11.97 14.66
N SER A 371 -9.13 -12.80 15.15
CA SER A 371 -8.81 -14.14 15.66
C SER A 371 -8.16 -15.04 14.60
N ARG A 372 -8.49 -14.81 13.32
CA ARG A 372 -7.94 -15.55 12.17
C ARG A 372 -6.72 -14.86 11.55
N GLY A 373 -6.28 -13.71 12.05
CA GLY A 373 -5.24 -12.89 11.43
C GLY A 373 -5.61 -12.37 10.05
N ARG A 374 -6.91 -12.19 9.77
CA ARG A 374 -7.48 -11.80 8.48
C ARG A 374 -7.99 -10.36 8.42
N LEU A 375 -7.96 -9.63 9.54
CA LEU A 375 -8.39 -8.23 9.56
C LEU A 375 -7.50 -7.36 8.66
N VAL A 376 -8.11 -6.57 7.78
CA VAL A 376 -7.40 -5.59 6.96
C VAL A 376 -7.67 -4.18 7.51
N GLN A 377 -6.59 -3.49 7.88
CA GLN A 377 -6.61 -2.12 8.37
C GLN A 377 -6.42 -1.15 7.20
N LEU A 378 -7.31 -0.18 7.09
CA LEU A 378 -7.29 0.84 6.04
C LEU A 378 -7.28 2.24 6.67
N VAL A 379 -6.69 3.19 5.95
CA VAL A 379 -6.82 4.61 6.26
C VAL A 379 -7.41 5.32 5.06
N GLY A 380 -8.55 5.97 5.26
CA GLY A 380 -9.11 6.92 4.32
C GLY A 380 -8.56 8.31 4.62
N ALA A 381 -7.96 8.98 3.63
CA ALA A 381 -7.53 10.36 3.75
C ALA A 381 -8.25 11.26 2.74
N THR A 382 -8.90 12.31 3.27
CA THR A 382 -9.59 13.32 2.47
C THR A 382 -8.78 14.60 2.44
N ASN A 383 -8.35 15.04 1.25
CA ASN A 383 -7.61 16.29 1.11
C ASN A 383 -8.52 17.51 1.18
N GLN A 384 -7.93 18.71 1.08
CA GLN A 384 -8.66 19.97 1.22
C GLN A 384 -9.73 20.18 0.13
N GLN A 385 -9.53 19.59 -1.04
CA GLN A 385 -10.43 19.64 -2.18
C GLN A 385 -11.56 18.59 -2.07
N GLY A 386 -11.50 17.68 -1.09
CA GLY A 386 -12.45 16.59 -0.93
C GLY A 386 -12.11 15.35 -1.76
N GLU A 387 -10.90 15.26 -2.29
CA GLU A 387 -10.41 14.04 -2.93
C GLU A 387 -10.16 12.98 -1.86
N ILE A 388 -10.69 11.78 -2.11
CA ILE A 388 -10.56 10.62 -1.25
C ILE A 388 -9.44 9.73 -1.77
N LEU A 389 -8.53 9.38 -0.86
CA LEU A 389 -7.47 8.40 -1.07
C LEU A 389 -7.56 7.33 0.02
N ILE A 390 -7.52 6.06 -0.36
CA ILE A 390 -7.52 4.96 0.59
C ILE A 390 -6.20 4.22 0.51
N PHE A 391 -5.67 3.91 1.69
CA PHE A 391 -4.39 3.23 1.87
C PHE A 391 -4.60 2.01 2.76
N LYS A 392 -3.81 0.95 2.53
CA LYS A 392 -3.77 -0.21 3.42
C LYS A 392 -2.66 0.00 4.44
N ALA A 393 -2.98 -0.04 5.72
CA ALA A 393 -2.03 0.28 6.78
C ALA A 393 -1.42 -0.98 7.40
N ASP A 394 -0.14 -0.90 7.73
CA ASP A 394 0.51 -1.77 8.71
C ASP A 394 0.88 -0.96 9.94
N MET A 395 0.20 -1.29 11.04
CA MET A 395 0.33 -0.62 12.33
C MET A 395 1.36 -1.27 13.25
N SER A 396 2.13 -2.26 12.77
CA SER A 396 3.03 -3.05 13.63
C SER A 396 4.08 -2.23 14.39
N GLU A 397 4.54 -1.09 13.82
CA GLU A 397 5.56 -0.24 14.45
C GLU A 397 4.97 0.87 15.34
N ALA A 398 3.66 1.13 15.24
CA ALA A 398 2.97 2.13 16.06
C ALA A 398 2.24 1.49 17.26
N GLY A 399 2.28 0.17 17.40
CA GLY A 399 1.56 -0.58 18.44
C GLY A 399 2.33 -0.81 19.75
N GLY A 400 3.29 0.07 20.08
CA GLY A 400 4.20 -0.09 21.22
C GLY A 400 3.54 -0.40 22.56
#